data_AF-A0A4Q5T951-F1
#
_entry.id   AF-A0A4Q5T951-F1
#
_cell.length_a   1.000
_cell.length_b   1.000
_cell.length_c   1.000
_cell.angle_alpha   90.00
_cell.angle_beta   90.00
_cell.angle_gamma   90.00
#
_symmetry.space_group_name_H-M   'P 1'
#
loop_
_entity.id
_entity.type
_entity.pdbx_description
1 polymer ?
#
loop_
_entity_poly.entity_id
_entity_poly.type
_entity_poly.pdbx_seq_one_letter_code
_entity_poly.pdbx_strand_id
1 'polypeptide(L)' 'VEKDRFKVAIIPYTYEHTTMKFLKEGGRVNLEFDMIGKYIVKKIAYLNE' A
#
# COMPACT_ATOMS: atom_id res chain seq x y z
N VAL A 1 2.59 -7.24 -8.03
CA VAL A 1 3.30 -7.18 -6.73
C VAL A 1 4.42 -8.19 -6.79
N GLU A 2 5.62 -7.81 -6.39
CA GLU A 2 6.80 -8.67 -6.27
C GLU A 2 7.19 -8.75 -4.78
N LYS A 3 8.19 -9.58 -4.44
CA LYS A 3 8.56 -9.88 -3.04
C LYS A 3 8.85 -8.64 -2.18
N ASP A 4 9.48 -7.61 -2.77
CA ASP A 4 9.98 -6.41 -2.08
C ASP A 4 9.46 -5.09 -2.68
N ARG A 5 8.58 -5.16 -3.70
CA ARG A 5 8.11 -3.98 -4.41
C ARG A 5 6.70 -4.16 -4.94
N PHE A 6 6.01 -3.04 -5.06
CA PHE A 6 4.73 -2.96 -5.73
C PHE A 6 4.63 -1.65 -6.50
N LYS A 7 3.68 -1.60 -7.43
CA LYS A 7 3.36 -0.42 -8.22
C LYS A 7 1.90 -0.06 -7.96
N VAL A 8 1.62 1.24 -7.95
CA VAL A 8 0.27 1.79 -7.83
C VAL A 8 0.04 2.78 -8.96
N ALA A 9 -1.22 2.92 -9.38
CA ALA A 9 -1.62 3.99 -10.28
C ALA A 9 -2.18 5.15 -9.46
N ILE A 10 -1.75 6.38 -9.77
CA ILE A 10 -2.26 7.59 -9.15
C ILE A 10 -3.07 8.35 -10.21
N ILE A 11 -4.32 8.66 -9.90
CA ILE A 11 -5.20 9.44 -10.78
C ILE A 11 -4.86 10.93 -10.70
N PRO A 12 -5.18 11.75 -11.73
CA PRO A 12 -4.77 13.16 -11.78
C PRO A 12 -5.19 13.99 -10.57
N TYR A 13 -6.42 13.82 -10.08
CA TYR A 13 -6.91 14.57 -8.92
C TYR A 13 -6.06 14.29 -7.66
N THR A 14 -5.76 13.02 -7.38
CA THR A 14 -4.91 12.61 -6.26
C THR A 14 -3.48 13.11 -6.42
N TYR A 15 -2.92 13.06 -7.64
CA TYR A 15 -1.59 13.60 -7.90
C TYR A 15 -1.53 15.10 -7.57
N GLU A 16 -2.52 15.87 -8.04
CA GLU A 16 -2.55 17.32 -7.85
C GLU A 16 -2.86 17.77 -6.42
N HIS A 17 -3.69 17.02 -5.68
CA HIS A 17 -4.23 17.44 -4.38
C HIS A 17 -3.60 16.72 -3.18
N THR A 18 -2.53 15.95 -3.38
CA THR A 18 -1.79 15.31 -2.28
C THR A 18 -0.29 15.60 -2.37
N THR A 19 0.47 15.16 -1.37
CA THR A 19 1.94 15.29 -1.36
C THR A 19 2.63 14.39 -2.38
N MET A 20 1.90 13.50 -3.07
CA MET A 20 2.44 12.55 -4.03
C MET A 20 3.21 13.21 -5.17
N LYS A 21 2.78 14.39 -5.64
CA LYS A 21 3.48 15.13 -6.72
C LYS A 21 4.86 15.67 -6.34
N PHE A 22 5.20 15.68 -5.05
CA PHE A 22 6.50 16.14 -4.56
C PHE A 22 7.45 14.99 -4.25
N LEU A 23 6.98 13.73 -4.32
CA LEU A 23 7.83 12.57 -4.11
C LEU A 23 8.87 12.46 -5.23
N LYS A 24 10.08 12.06 -4.85
CA LYS A 24 11.19 11.79 -5.75
C LYS A 24 11.68 10.37 -5.53
N GLU A 25 12.44 9.84 -6.48
CA GLU A 25 13.10 8.55 -6.33
C GLU A 25 13.93 8.50 -5.04
N GLY A 26 13.83 7.40 -4.30
CA GLY A 26 14.43 7.25 -2.97
C GLY A 26 13.66 7.93 -1.83
N GLY A 27 12.61 8.69 -2.13
CA GLY A 27 11.72 9.29 -1.14
C GLY A 27 11.02 8.22 -0.29
N ARG A 28 10.93 8.47 1.02
CA ARG A 28 10.22 7.58 1.95
C ARG A 28 8.77 8.00 2.06
N VAL A 29 7.90 7.00 2.24
CA VAL A 29 6.47 7.19 2.48
C VAL A 29 6.05 6.37 3.69
N ASN A 30 4.94 6.77 4.31
CA ASN A 30 4.29 5.95 5.31
C ASN A 30 3.51 4.83 4.60
N LEU A 31 3.67 3.59 5.08
CA LEU A 31 2.90 2.45 4.60
C LEU A 31 1.90 2.06 5.69
N GLU A 32 0.63 2.20 5.37
CA GLU A 32 -0.47 1.74 6.21
C GLU A 32 -1.15 0.54 5.55
N PHE A 33 -1.39 -0.51 6.33
CA PHE A 33 -2.10 -1.69 5.88
C PHE A 33 -3.55 -1.62 6.32
N ASP A 34 -4.45 -1.96 5.40
CA ASP A 34 -5.88 -2.06 5.68
C ASP A 34 -6.14 -3.04 6.86
N MET A 35 -6.93 -2.58 7.82
CA MET A 35 -7.30 -3.37 8.99
C MET A 35 -8.03 -4.66 8.61
N ILE A 36 -8.92 -4.61 7.63
CA ILE A 36 -9.68 -5.77 7.13
C ILE A 36 -8.71 -6.81 6.56
N GLY A 37 -7.71 -6.36 5.81
CA GLY A 37 -6.66 -7.23 5.27
C GLY A 37 -5.95 -8.03 6.37
N LYS A 38 -5.61 -7.38 7.49
CA LYS A 38 -4.99 -8.06 8.65
C LYS A 38 -5.89 -9.15 9.24
N TYR A 39 -7.19 -8.88 9.37
CA TYR A 39 -8.13 -9.86 9.89
C TYR A 39 -8.32 -11.05 8.96
N ILE A 40 -8.39 -10.82 7.64
CA ILE A 40 -8.49 -11.89 6.64
C ILE A 40 -7.26 -12.80 6.69
N VAL A 41 -6.05 -12.23 6.70
CA VAL A 41 -4.81 -13.01 6.78
C VAL A 41 -4.77 -13.85 8.06
N LYS A 42 -5.13 -13.25 9.21
CA LYS A 42 -5.20 -13.98 10.49
C LYS A 42 -6.21 -15.13 10.45
N LYS A 43 -7.38 -14.91 9.85
CA LYS A 43 -8.42 -15.95 9.72
C LYS A 43 -7.97 -17.08 8.80
N ILE A 44 -7.32 -16.77 7.68
CA ILE A 44 -6.77 -17.78 6.76
C ILE A 44 -5.70 -18.62 7.46
N ALA A 45 -4.82 -18.00 8.25
CA ALA A 45 -3.80 -18.73 9.01
C ALA A 45 -4.44 -19.74 9.99
N TYR A 46 -5.44 -19.33 10.76
CA TYR A 46 -6.17 -20.21 11.68
C TYR A 46 -6.88 -21.39 10.98
N LEU A 47 -7.40 -21.18 9.77
CA LEU A 47 -8.11 -22.23 9.02
C LEU A 47 -7.17 -23.23 8.33
N ASN A 48 -5.88 -22.90 8.21
CA ASN A 48 -4.85 -23.75 7.62
C ASN A 48 -4.04 -24.52 8.69
N GLU A 49 -4.39 -24.36 9.96
CA GLU A 49 -3.97 -25.19 11.10
C GLU A 49 -5.04 -26.26 11.38
#